data_AF-A0A924JUD3-F1
#
_entry.id   AF-A0A924JUD3-F1
#
_cell.length_a   1.000
_cell.length_b   1.000
_cell.length_c   1.000
_cell.angle_alpha   90.00
_cell.angle_beta   90.00
_cell.angle_gamma   90.00
#
_symmetry.space_group_name_H-M   'P 1'
#
loop_
_entity.id
_entity.type
_entity.pdbx_description
1 polymer ?
#
loop_
_entity_poly.entity_id
_entity_poly.type
_entity_poly.pdbx_seq_one_letter_code
_entity_poly.pdbx_strand_id
1 'polypeptide(L)'
;MTSKITFALLPQPVTGNGPAAFQARAQALGDFRMNNNRWPSTRADDVSERTLGEWHHNQRKYYKTGSNPAFTTERAAHLDAVAPGWRVGSRPRGEAAFEDSAQALGDFRMNNNRWPSTRADDVSERTLGEWHHNQRKYYK
;
A
#
# COMPACT_ATOMS: atom_id res chain seq x y z
N MET A 1 -29.34 6.39 -19.89
CA MET A 1 -28.99 5.25 -19.03
C MET A 1 -27.81 5.66 -18.18
N THR A 2 -28.08 6.17 -16.99
CA THR A 2 -27.05 6.75 -16.12
C THR A 2 -26.59 5.66 -15.17
N SER A 3 -25.41 5.09 -15.44
CA SER A 3 -24.80 4.06 -14.60
C SER A 3 -24.60 4.61 -13.20
N LYS A 4 -25.31 4.01 -12.25
CA LYS A 4 -25.13 4.25 -10.82
C LYS A 4 -23.72 3.81 -10.46
N ILE A 5 -22.89 4.77 -10.05
CA ILE A 5 -21.62 4.47 -9.38
C ILE A 5 -22.01 3.72 -8.11
N THR A 6 -21.77 2.41 -8.11
CA THR A 6 -21.96 1.55 -6.95
C THR A 6 -21.04 2.05 -5.86
N PHE A 7 -21.63 2.73 -4.87
CA PHE A 7 -20.97 3.15 -3.66
C PHE A 7 -20.56 1.87 -2.93
N ALA A 8 -19.29 1.49 -3.05
CA ALA A 8 -18.73 0.40 -2.28
C ALA A 8 -18.93 0.77 -0.80
N LEU A 9 -19.83 0.05 -0.15
CA LEU A 9 -20.12 0.19 1.27
C LEU A 9 -18.85 -0.23 2.01
N LEU A 10 -17.95 0.73 2.24
CA LEU A 10 -16.77 0.55 3.08
C LEU A 10 -17.26 0.07 4.46
N PRO A 11 -16.62 -0.94 5.05
CA PRO A 11 -17.06 -1.48 6.32
C PRO A 11 -17.02 -0.37 7.38
N GLN A 12 -18.13 -0.24 8.11
CA GLN A 12 -18.31 0.66 9.25
C GLN A 12 -17.12 0.55 10.21
N PRO A 13 -16.74 1.63 10.92
CA PRO A 13 -15.64 1.58 11.88
C PRO A 13 -15.97 0.52 12.94
N VAL A 14 -15.30 -0.63 12.87
CA VAL A 14 -15.58 -1.72 13.81
C VAL A 14 -15.01 -1.30 15.18
N THR A 15 -15.87 -0.79 16.05
CA THR A 15 -15.53 -0.30 17.39
C THR A 15 -15.33 -1.48 18.33
N GLY A 16 -14.28 -2.27 18.09
CA GLY A 16 -13.92 -3.41 18.92
C GLY A 16 -12.49 -3.85 18.64
N ASN A 17 -11.81 -4.34 19.68
CA ASN A 17 -10.46 -4.89 19.60
C ASN A 17 -10.46 -6.45 19.50
N GLY A 18 -11.66 -7.03 19.30
CA GLY A 18 -11.88 -8.48 19.27
C GLY A 18 -11.55 -9.16 17.93
N PRO A 19 -11.63 -10.50 17.87
CA PRO A 19 -11.27 -11.29 16.68
C PRO A 19 -12.05 -10.93 15.42
N ALA A 20 -13.38 -10.72 15.53
CA ALA A 20 -14.22 -10.34 14.40
C ALA A 20 -13.83 -8.96 13.82
N ALA A 21 -13.48 -8.02 14.70
CA ALA A 21 -13.03 -6.70 14.31
C ALA A 21 -11.67 -6.71 13.61
N PHE A 22 -10.79 -7.65 13.97
CA PHE A 22 -9.53 -7.88 13.26
C PHE A 22 -9.78 -8.42 11.85
N GLN A 23 -10.60 -9.48 11.73
CA GLN A 23 -10.90 -10.13 10.45
C GLN A 23 -11.55 -9.15 9.46
N ALA A 24 -12.52 -8.35 9.91
CA ALA A 24 -13.18 -7.35 9.08
C ALA A 24 -12.19 -6.30 8.53
N ARG A 25 -11.24 -5.84 9.35
CA ARG A 25 -10.20 -4.89 8.91
C ARG A 25 -9.17 -5.52 7.99
N ALA A 26 -8.81 -6.78 8.22
CA ALA A 26 -7.91 -7.52 7.35
C ALA A 26 -8.52 -7.71 5.95
N GLN A 27 -9.81 -8.05 5.89
CA GLN A 27 -10.55 -8.14 4.63
C GLN A 27 -10.61 -6.78 3.93
N ALA A 28 -10.97 -5.71 4.66
CA ALA A 28 -11.00 -4.35 4.11
C ALA A 28 -9.66 -3.91 3.52
N LEU A 29 -8.54 -4.31 4.15
CA LEU A 29 -7.19 -4.05 3.65
C LEU A 29 -6.91 -4.79 2.35
N GLY A 30 -7.31 -6.06 2.25
CA GLY A 30 -7.20 -6.87 1.04
C GLY A 30 -8.01 -6.30 -0.11
N ASP A 31 -9.29 -5.99 0.14
CA ASP A 31 -10.21 -5.41 -0.84
C ASP A 31 -9.71 -4.04 -1.33
N PHE A 32 -9.22 -3.19 -0.41
CA PHE A 32 -8.63 -1.91 -0.75
C PHE A 32 -7.45 -2.08 -1.70
N ARG A 33 -6.55 -3.03 -1.39
CA ARG A 33 -5.37 -3.32 -2.22
C ARG A 33 -5.78 -3.82 -3.60
N MET A 34 -6.77 -4.69 -3.69
CA MET A 34 -7.28 -5.22 -4.96
C MET A 34 -7.90 -4.11 -5.82
N ASN A 35 -8.71 -3.23 -5.23
CA ASN A 35 -9.44 -2.20 -5.96
C ASN A 35 -8.59 -1.00 -6.37
N ASN A 36 -7.55 -0.66 -5.59
CA ASN A 36 -6.76 0.56 -5.80
C ASN A 36 -5.33 0.27 -6.27
N ASN A 37 -4.94 -1.01 -6.33
CA ASN A 37 -3.57 -1.47 -6.62
C ASN A 37 -2.48 -0.81 -5.73
N ARG A 38 -2.86 -0.31 -4.56
CA ARG A 38 -1.97 0.35 -3.58
C ARG A 38 -2.43 0.07 -2.15
N TRP A 39 -1.53 0.29 -1.19
CA TRP A 39 -1.90 0.27 0.23
C TRP A 39 -2.58 1.58 0.65
N PRO A 40 -3.47 1.53 1.67
CA PRO A 40 -4.09 2.73 2.22
C PRO A 40 -3.04 3.63 2.88
N SER A 41 -3.25 4.94 2.79
CA SER A 41 -2.31 5.96 3.28
C SER A 41 -2.78 6.53 4.62
N THR A 42 -1.86 6.67 5.59
CA THR A 42 -2.11 7.42 6.83
C THR A 42 -2.28 8.92 6.61
N ARG A 43 -2.07 9.41 5.39
CA ARG A 43 -2.20 10.81 5.00
C ARG A 43 -3.33 11.03 3.99
N ALA A 44 -4.22 10.06 3.81
CA ALA A 44 -5.38 10.23 2.95
C ALA A 44 -6.32 11.33 3.48
N ASP A 45 -6.96 12.03 2.56
CA ASP A 45 -8.01 13.01 2.88
C ASP A 45 -9.27 12.29 3.39
N ASP A 46 -9.56 11.12 2.80
CA ASP A 46 -10.63 10.24 3.24
C ASP A 46 -10.32 9.63 4.61
N VAL A 47 -11.26 9.80 5.55
CA VAL A 47 -11.10 9.36 6.95
C VAL A 47 -11.03 7.83 7.02
N SER A 48 -11.84 7.12 6.22
CA SER A 48 -11.89 5.67 6.24
C SER A 48 -10.58 5.06 5.74
N GLU A 49 -10.02 5.57 4.65
CA GLU A 49 -8.69 5.18 4.15
C GLU A 49 -7.62 5.47 5.21
N ARG A 50 -7.63 6.68 5.79
CA ARG A 50 -6.63 7.06 6.78
C ARG A 50 -6.63 6.14 7.99
N THR A 51 -7.80 5.83 8.55
CA THR A 51 -7.92 4.88 9.67
C THR A 51 -7.45 3.48 9.27
N LEU A 52 -7.74 3.01 8.06
CA LEU A 52 -7.25 1.71 7.59
C LEU A 52 -5.73 1.72 7.39
N GLY A 53 -5.16 2.82 6.92
CA GLY A 53 -3.72 3.03 6.80
C GLY A 53 -3.00 3.02 8.15
N GLU A 54 -3.57 3.65 9.18
CA GLU A 54 -3.05 3.61 10.55
C GLU A 54 -3.09 2.20 11.12
N TRP A 55 -4.20 1.50 10.91
CA TRP A 55 -4.35 0.11 11.35
C TRP A 55 -3.32 -0.81 10.67
N HIS A 56 -3.14 -0.69 9.36
CA HIS A 56 -2.14 -1.44 8.58
C HIS A 56 -0.71 -1.16 9.07
N HIS A 57 -0.39 0.12 9.29
CA HIS A 57 0.90 0.53 9.86
C HIS A 57 1.18 -0.16 11.21
N ASN A 58 0.17 -0.19 12.09
CA ASN A 58 0.29 -0.84 13.39
C ASN A 58 0.50 -2.35 13.28
N GLN A 59 -0.20 -3.04 12.37
CA GLN A 59 0.02 -4.49 12.17
C GLN A 59 1.47 -4.78 11.78
N ARG A 60 2.04 -3.99 10.86
CA ARG A 60 3.42 -4.14 10.42
C ARG A 60 4.42 -3.88 11.56
N LYS A 61 4.15 -2.85 12.36
CA LYS A 61 4.94 -2.53 13.56
C LYS A 61 4.94 -3.73 14.51
N TYR A 62 3.76 -4.22 14.89
CA TYR A 62 3.61 -5.33 15.83
C TYR A 62 4.30 -6.60 15.35
N TYR A 63 4.18 -6.94 14.06
CA TYR A 63 4.90 -8.07 13.50
C TYR A 63 6.42 -7.91 13.59
N LYS A 64 6.96 -6.72 13.28
CA LYS A 64 8.41 -6.49 13.27
C LYS A 64 9.02 -6.47 14.67
N THR A 65 8.34 -5.83 15.63
CA THR A 65 8.90 -5.55 16.96
C THR A 65 8.49 -6.57 18.00
N GLY A 66 7.46 -7.39 17.74
CA GLY A 66 6.82 -8.21 18.76
C GLY A 66 6.20 -7.39 19.90
N SER A 67 6.02 -6.07 19.71
CA SER A 67 5.63 -5.16 20.80
C SER A 67 4.16 -5.28 21.21
N ASN A 68 3.41 -6.20 20.61
CA ASN A 68 2.03 -6.46 20.97
C ASN A 68 1.83 -7.97 21.15
N PRO A 69 1.67 -8.47 22.39
CA PRO A 69 1.46 -9.89 22.65
C PRO A 69 0.13 -10.42 22.10
N ALA A 70 -0.84 -9.54 21.81
CA ALA A 70 -2.09 -9.91 21.15
C ALA A 70 -1.94 -10.08 19.61
N PHE A 71 -0.78 -9.76 19.05
CA PHE A 71 -0.48 -10.06 17.66
C PHE A 71 0.08 -11.48 17.56
N THR A 72 -0.79 -12.43 17.26
CA THR A 72 -0.45 -13.85 17.22
C THR A 72 -0.05 -14.32 15.82
N THR A 73 0.55 -15.51 15.73
CA THR A 73 0.91 -16.14 14.45
C THR A 73 -0.31 -16.38 13.56
N GLU A 74 -1.47 -16.69 14.14
CA GLU A 74 -2.73 -16.89 13.40
C GLU A 74 -3.20 -15.60 12.74
N ARG A 75 -3.02 -14.44 13.40
CA ARG A 75 -3.32 -13.13 12.81
C ARG A 75 -2.41 -12.83 11.63
N ALA A 76 -1.13 -13.15 11.74
CA ALA A 76 -0.18 -13.01 10.65
C ALA A 76 -0.55 -13.91 9.45
N ALA A 77 -0.87 -15.18 9.69
CA ALA A 77 -1.30 -16.11 8.66
C ALA A 77 -2.61 -15.66 7.97
N HIS A 78 -3.57 -15.13 8.73
CA HIS A 78 -4.80 -14.59 8.16
C HIS A 78 -4.51 -13.39 7.25
N LEU A 79 -3.64 -12.47 7.66
CA LEU A 79 -3.23 -11.34 6.82
C LEU A 79 -2.48 -11.77 5.56
N ASP A 80 -1.65 -12.81 5.63
CA ASP A 80 -0.98 -13.36 4.44
C ASP A 80 -2.00 -13.94 3.44
N ALA A 81 -3.10 -14.52 3.92
CA ALA A 81 -4.16 -15.07 3.09
C ALA A 81 -5.04 -13.99 2.44
N VAL A 82 -5.48 -12.97 3.20
CA VAL A 82 -6.47 -11.98 2.71
C VAL A 82 -5.84 -10.71 2.15
N ALA A 83 -4.61 -10.37 2.57
CA ALA A 83 -3.92 -9.16 2.16
C ALA A 83 -2.45 -9.46 1.82
N PRO A 84 -2.18 -10.30 0.79
CA PRO A 84 -0.82 -10.71 0.46
C PRO A 84 0.11 -9.51 0.23
N GLY A 85 1.32 -9.59 0.77
CA GLY A 85 2.32 -8.52 0.68
C GLY A 85 2.13 -7.37 1.68
N TRP A 86 1.18 -7.45 2.63
CA TRP A 86 0.94 -6.42 3.65
C TRP A 86 2.18 -6.07 4.49
N ARG A 87 3.17 -6.96 4.56
CA ARG A 87 4.43 -6.78 5.31
C ARG A 87 5.36 -5.76 4.63
N VAL A 88 5.32 -5.69 3.30
CA VAL A 88 6.20 -4.86 2.49
C VAL A 88 5.81 -3.40 2.67
N GLY A 89 6.79 -2.54 2.93
CA GLY A 89 6.55 -1.10 3.05
C GLY A 89 6.07 -0.51 1.73
N SER A 90 5.35 0.61 1.79
CA SER A 90 4.83 1.33 0.62
C SER A 90 5.91 1.80 -0.37
N ARG A 91 7.20 1.62 -0.05
CA ARG A 91 8.33 1.74 -0.97
C ARG A 91 9.33 0.63 -0.68
N PRO A 92 9.75 -0.15 -1.70
CA PRO A 92 10.94 -0.97 -1.63
C PRO A 92 12.12 -0.11 -1.11
N ARG A 93 12.92 -0.64 -0.17
CA ARG A 93 14.13 0.02 0.35
C ARG A 93 15.29 -0.98 0.39
N GLY A 94 16.50 -0.49 0.15
CA GLY A 94 17.72 -1.33 0.05
C GLY A 94 18.17 -1.52 -1.39
N GLU A 95 19.21 -2.33 -1.61
CA GLU A 95 19.85 -2.50 -2.91
C GLU A 95 18.92 -3.13 -3.96
N ALA A 96 18.27 -4.26 -3.63
CA ALA A 96 17.33 -4.91 -4.55
C ALA A 96 16.19 -3.99 -5.00
N ALA A 97 15.68 -3.16 -4.09
CA ALA A 97 14.67 -2.15 -4.38
C ALA A 97 15.17 -1.06 -5.34
N PHE A 98 16.45 -0.71 -5.22
CA PHE A 98 17.12 0.23 -6.11
C PHE A 98 17.29 -0.41 -7.50
N GLU A 99 17.77 -1.65 -7.57
CA GLU A 99 17.94 -2.41 -8.81
C GLU A 99 16.62 -2.56 -9.57
N ASP A 100 15.54 -2.97 -8.89
CA ASP A 100 14.20 -3.07 -9.48
C ASP A 100 13.73 -1.72 -10.06
N SER A 101 13.95 -0.63 -9.32
CA SER A 101 13.55 0.71 -9.76
C SER A 101 14.41 1.21 -10.94
N ALA A 102 15.70 0.88 -10.95
CA ALA A 102 16.61 1.21 -12.05
C ALA A 102 16.25 0.44 -13.32
N GLN A 103 15.94 -0.85 -13.20
CA GLN A 103 15.48 -1.68 -14.31
C GLN A 103 14.16 -1.15 -14.87
N ALA A 104 13.17 -0.89 -14.02
CA ALA A 104 11.89 -0.32 -14.44
C ALA A 104 12.04 1.03 -15.14
N LEU A 105 12.99 1.87 -14.70
CA LEU A 105 13.30 3.14 -15.35
C LEU A 105 13.89 2.94 -16.75
N GLY A 106 14.80 1.97 -16.91
CA GLY A 106 15.36 1.57 -18.19
C GLY A 106 14.29 1.06 -19.17
N ASP A 107 13.48 0.12 -18.73
CA ASP A 107 12.39 -0.48 -19.52
C ASP A 107 11.37 0.58 -19.94
N PHE A 108 10.99 1.46 -19.01
CA PHE A 108 10.09 2.57 -19.30
C PHE A 108 10.65 3.48 -20.39
N ARG A 109 11.94 3.82 -20.30
CA ARG A 109 12.62 4.68 -21.27
C ARG A 109 12.68 4.03 -22.64
N MET A 110 12.99 2.74 -22.71
CA MET A 110 13.04 1.99 -23.97
C MET A 110 11.67 1.93 -24.65
N ASN A 111 10.62 1.65 -23.89
CA ASN A 111 9.28 1.44 -24.44
C ASN A 111 8.55 2.74 -24.79
N ASN A 112 8.80 3.82 -24.06
CA ASN A 112 8.04 5.07 -24.21
C ASN A 112 8.85 6.21 -24.85
N ASN A 113 10.17 6.01 -25.05
CA ASN A 113 11.10 7.01 -25.53
C ASN A 113 11.06 8.36 -24.75
N ARG A 114 10.62 8.33 -23.49
CA ARG A 114 10.50 9.47 -22.58
C ARG A 114 10.82 9.06 -21.14
N TRP A 115 11.09 10.04 -20.29
CA TRP A 115 11.21 9.82 -18.86
C TRP A 115 9.82 9.73 -18.20
N PRO A 116 9.68 8.95 -17.12
CA PRO A 116 8.44 8.91 -16.33
C PRO A 116 8.20 10.26 -15.65
N SER A 117 6.93 10.67 -15.62
CA SER A 117 6.51 11.96 -15.07
C SER A 117 6.01 11.84 -13.64
N THR A 118 6.44 12.76 -12.77
CA THR A 118 5.87 12.90 -11.41
C THR A 118 4.41 13.37 -11.41
N ARG A 119 3.88 13.77 -12.57
CA ARG A 119 2.49 14.20 -12.77
C ARG A 119 1.68 13.23 -13.62
N ALA A 120 2.16 12.00 -13.82
CA ALA A 120 1.40 11.00 -14.55
C ALA A 120 0.10 10.63 -13.80
N ASP A 121 -0.95 10.31 -14.56
CA ASP A 121 -2.19 9.77 -14.03
C ASP A 121 -1.99 8.33 -13.52
N ASP A 122 -1.14 7.56 -14.22
CA ASP A 122 -0.74 6.23 -13.78
C ASP A 122 0.13 6.28 -12.52
N VAL A 123 -0.28 5.52 -11.51
CA VAL A 123 0.39 5.51 -10.20
C VAL A 123 1.79 4.90 -10.30
N SER A 124 1.97 3.90 -11.17
CA SER A 124 3.26 3.21 -11.32
C SER A 124 4.28 4.14 -11.97
N GLU A 125 3.90 4.83 -13.06
CA GLU A 125 4.73 5.84 -13.70
C GLU A 125 5.06 6.98 -12.74
N ARG A 126 4.06 7.50 -12.01
CA ARG A 126 4.28 8.61 -11.07
C ARG A 126 5.27 8.23 -9.97
N THR A 127 5.16 7.02 -9.44
CA THR A 127 6.09 6.49 -8.43
C THR A 127 7.52 6.39 -8.98
N LEU A 128 7.67 5.90 -10.20
CA LEU A 128 8.96 5.80 -10.88
C LEU A 128 9.56 7.19 -11.20
N GLY A 129 8.70 8.16 -11.56
CA GLY A 129 9.07 9.55 -11.77
C GLY A 129 9.56 10.24 -10.50
N GLU A 130 8.90 10.01 -9.36
CA GLU A 130 9.36 10.49 -8.04
C GLU A 130 10.72 9.91 -7.68
N TRP A 131 10.90 8.60 -7.90
CA TRP A 131 12.16 7.93 -7.65
C TRP A 131 13.29 8.52 -8.50
N HIS A 132 13.08 8.65 -9.82
CA HIS A 132 14.06 9.25 -10.73
C HIS A 132 14.39 10.71 -10.37
N HIS A 133 13.38 11.52 -10.01
CA HIS A 133 13.60 12.89 -9.54
C HIS A 133 14.49 12.94 -8.29
N ASN A 134 14.25 12.03 -7.34
CA ASN A 134 15.07 11.94 -6.12
C ASN A 134 16.51 11.50 -6.44
N GLN A 135 16.73 10.54 -7.33
CA GLN A 135 18.09 10.15 -7.74
C GLN A 135 18.88 11.34 -8.30
N ARG A 136 18.27 12.14 -9.17
CA ARG A 136 18.89 13.35 -9.73
C ARG A 136 19.15 14.44 -8.70
N LYS A 137 18.41 14.45 -7.60
CA LYS A 137 18.56 15.44 -6.52
C LYS A 137 19.70 15.09 -5.57
N TYR A 138 19.87 13.80 -5.25
CA TYR A 138 20.83 13.33 -4.25
C TYR A 138 22.19 12.94 -4.81
N TYR A 139 22.29 12.62 -6.11
CA TYR A 139 23.57 12.51 -6.82
C TYR A 139 23.87 13.84 -7.53
N LYS A 140 24.65 14.70 -6.87
CA LYS A 140 25.31 15.88 -7.47
C LYS A 140 26.81 15.64 -7.52
#